data_AF-A0A947CPF6-F1
#
_entry.id   AF-A0A947CPF6-F1
#
_cell.length_a   1.000
_cell.length_b   1.000
_cell.length_c   1.000
_cell.angle_alpha   90.00
_cell.angle_beta   90.00
_cell.angle_gamma   90.00
#
_symmetry.space_group_name_H-M   'P 1'
#
loop_
_entity.id
_entity.type
_entity.pdbx_description
1 polymer ?
#
loop_
_entity_poly.entity_id
_entity_poly.type
_entity_poly.pdbx_seq_one_letter_code
_entity_poly.pdbx_strand_id
1 'polypeptide(L)'
;MSTTRTRFITLAIAGVVGVAAGLWGWPRWRTHHALSTITADAAPRRASAWAWLEGTDRSGGPRMTPWRDRIEARLADATPAALLDGTLALRRVGGWGWDETDRALVARDLLLRADSVDPADHGLALEMLATAPFDLDPALVIGVVADLHDRAEEQVSTQAFDLALAWAGPDRVEQLVSLTTIRPGRMHLALSWAPRAVAGIGVAADAAWGDRVTHLVRVTATRPGDATAALAAVDDPAFEDVLPYVLHLSRDPRATTTLERLAAAGHAAARFALLAQDPAEDAARSARMATDRGAALTARRIAAWRWPDTPVTLVHELLARDLADEDGHVAAAALLAERRLPPAAARAKAEAWMRSFNDDEKRAGALLATLLGVHADLLDQAYRLEDQPSVRTTQRLALWALGRPPGPGDPVEFAHRVLHEPGGAFDPDVAACMLRAGRPEALAHLTSPPPPRRAPVQARAWLLERFVPEWHTAAGRPIGGSVDAVQLHFARLDALRVLTSRRWTFDAGMGVFRGTDAAADADADADADTDTDADADADTG
;
A
#
# COMPACT_ATOMS: atom_id res chain seq x y z
N MET A 1 -42.72 30.25 92.65
CA MET A 1 -43.07 30.85 91.34
C MET A 1 -41.86 31.19 90.45
N SER A 2 -40.61 31.22 90.92
CA SER A 2 -39.45 31.57 90.05
C SER A 2 -38.92 30.42 89.18
N THR A 3 -39.08 29.16 89.59
CA THR A 3 -38.55 27.99 88.85
C THR A 3 -39.28 27.72 87.53
N THR A 4 -40.58 28.00 87.45
CA THR A 4 -41.38 27.81 86.23
C THR A 4 -41.02 28.83 85.14
N ARG A 5 -40.71 30.07 85.54
CA ARG A 5 -40.34 31.16 84.62
C ARG A 5 -38.96 30.93 84.01
N THR A 6 -37.99 30.47 84.82
CA THR A 6 -36.64 30.13 84.33
C THR A 6 -36.66 28.96 83.35
N ARG A 7 -37.42 27.89 83.63
CA ARG A 7 -37.57 26.75 82.71
C ARG A 7 -38.19 27.16 81.37
N PHE A 8 -39.16 28.06 81.38
CA PHE A 8 -39.80 28.55 80.15
C PHE A 8 -38.84 29.37 79.29
N ILE A 9 -38.02 30.23 79.91
CA ILE A 9 -37.00 31.02 79.20
C ILE A 9 -35.91 30.12 78.61
N THR A 10 -35.45 29.10 79.35
CA THR A 10 -34.46 28.14 78.83
C THR A 10 -35.00 27.33 77.65
N LEU A 11 -36.27 26.89 77.70
CA LEU A 11 -36.94 26.23 76.58
C LEU A 11 -37.12 27.15 75.38
N ALA A 12 -37.47 28.42 75.59
CA ALA A 12 -37.60 29.40 74.51
C ALA A 12 -36.24 29.69 73.84
N ILE A 13 -35.17 29.86 74.61
CA ILE A 13 -33.82 30.05 74.08
C ILE A 13 -33.35 28.80 73.32
N ALA A 14 -33.56 27.60 73.88
CA ALA A 14 -33.22 26.35 73.19
C ALA A 14 -34.01 26.20 71.88
N GLY A 15 -35.28 26.59 71.86
CA GLY A 15 -36.10 26.64 70.64
C GLY A 15 -35.56 27.62 69.60
N VAL A 16 -35.22 28.85 69.99
CA VAL A 16 -34.65 29.86 69.09
C VAL A 16 -33.28 29.43 68.56
N VAL A 17 -32.41 28.89 69.43
CA VAL A 17 -31.10 28.37 69.02
C VAL A 17 -31.27 27.17 68.09
N GLY A 18 -32.21 26.26 68.35
CA GLY A 18 -32.52 25.14 67.47
C GLY A 18 -33.02 25.58 66.09
N VAL A 19 -33.89 26.61 66.04
CA VAL A 19 -34.37 27.20 64.78
C VAL A 19 -33.24 27.94 64.06
N ALA A 20 -32.41 28.71 64.76
CA ALA A 20 -31.27 29.41 64.18
C ALA A 20 -30.21 28.44 63.64
N ALA A 21 -29.90 27.38 64.39
CA ALA A 21 -29.00 26.30 63.95
C ALA A 21 -29.58 25.53 62.76
N GLY A 22 -30.89 25.27 62.77
CA GLY A 22 -31.62 24.68 61.64
C GLY A 22 -31.54 25.56 60.39
N LEU A 23 -31.85 26.85 60.50
CA LEU A 23 -31.77 27.81 59.39
C LEU A 23 -30.33 28.00 58.87
N TRP A 24 -29.33 27.84 59.72
CA TRP A 24 -27.91 27.97 59.35
C TRP A 24 -27.34 26.67 58.75
N GLY A 25 -27.76 25.50 59.23
CA GLY A 25 -27.34 24.18 58.73
C GLY A 25 -28.09 23.74 57.47
N TRP A 26 -29.32 24.20 57.28
CA TRP A 26 -30.20 23.80 56.17
C TRP A 26 -29.60 24.04 54.77
N PRO A 27 -28.94 25.18 54.47
CA PRO A 27 -28.26 25.36 53.18
C PRO A 27 -27.13 24.36 52.96
N ARG A 28 -26.32 24.08 53.98
CA ARG A 28 -25.22 23.11 53.89
C ARG A 28 -25.73 21.68 53.69
N TRP A 29 -26.78 21.31 54.42
CA TRP A 29 -27.42 19.99 54.27
C TRP A 29 -28.02 19.82 52.88
N ARG A 30 -28.77 20.82 52.38
CA ARG A 30 -29.30 20.80 51.01
C ARG A 30 -28.21 20.73 49.95
N THR A 31 -27.10 21.44 50.15
CA THR A 31 -25.94 21.37 49.24
C THR A 31 -25.35 19.97 49.21
N HIS A 32 -25.09 19.38 50.38
CA HIS A 32 -24.53 18.03 50.46
C HIS A 32 -25.47 16.99 49.84
N HIS A 33 -26.77 17.09 50.13
CA HIS A 33 -27.78 16.23 49.53
C HIS A 33 -27.85 16.42 48.01
N ALA A 34 -27.81 17.65 47.50
CA ALA A 34 -27.79 17.90 46.06
C ALA A 34 -26.56 17.26 45.42
N LEU A 35 -25.37 17.50 45.97
CA LEU A 35 -24.10 16.93 45.49
C LEU A 35 -24.06 15.40 45.53
N SER A 36 -24.71 14.74 46.49
CA SER A 36 -24.80 13.27 46.49
C SER A 36 -25.84 12.74 45.51
N THR A 37 -26.79 13.57 45.08
CA THR A 37 -27.93 13.17 44.24
C THR A 37 -27.65 13.37 42.75
N ILE A 38 -26.66 14.21 42.36
CA ILE A 38 -26.31 14.41 40.95
C ILE A 38 -25.84 13.13 40.25
N THR A 39 -25.33 12.15 41.00
CA THR A 39 -24.89 10.84 40.47
C THR A 39 -25.91 9.72 40.70
N ALA A 40 -27.12 10.04 41.17
CA ALA A 40 -28.15 9.03 41.46
C ALA A 40 -28.65 8.36 40.17
N ASP A 41 -28.98 7.07 40.21
CA ASP A 41 -29.46 6.34 39.02
C ASP A 41 -30.80 6.85 38.47
N ALA A 42 -31.65 7.42 39.34
CA ALA A 42 -32.96 7.93 38.95
C ALA A 42 -32.88 9.34 38.32
N ALA A 43 -33.18 9.44 37.02
CA ALA A 43 -33.14 10.69 36.26
C ALA A 43 -33.93 11.86 36.89
N PRO A 44 -35.16 11.69 37.42
CA PRO A 44 -35.89 12.80 38.05
C PRO A 44 -35.19 13.37 39.30
N ARG A 45 -34.46 12.53 40.03
CA ARG A 45 -33.69 12.95 41.21
C ARG A 45 -32.47 13.77 40.80
N ARG A 46 -31.75 13.34 39.77
CA ARG A 46 -30.63 14.11 39.19
C ARG A 46 -31.11 15.46 38.67
N ALA A 47 -32.18 15.49 37.88
CA ALA A 47 -32.74 16.72 37.31
C ALA A 47 -33.10 17.74 38.41
N SER A 48 -33.72 17.28 39.50
CA SER A 48 -34.06 18.15 40.65
C SER A 48 -32.81 18.70 41.36
N ALA A 49 -31.76 17.88 41.48
CA ALA A 49 -30.49 18.30 42.07
C ALA A 49 -29.77 19.34 41.20
N TRP A 50 -29.73 19.12 39.88
CA TRP A 50 -29.15 20.05 38.91
C TRP A 50 -29.90 21.37 38.84
N ALA A 51 -31.24 21.35 38.78
CA ALA A 51 -32.05 22.57 38.82
C ALA A 51 -31.80 23.40 40.09
N TRP A 52 -31.56 22.75 41.24
CA TRP A 52 -31.20 23.46 42.46
C TRP A 52 -29.81 24.09 42.40
N LEU A 53 -28.83 23.39 41.80
CA LEU A 53 -27.44 23.82 41.63
C LEU A 53 -27.27 24.94 40.59
N GLU A 54 -28.09 24.94 39.54
CA GLU A 54 -28.16 25.99 38.51
C GLU A 54 -28.81 27.28 39.03
N GLY A 55 -29.64 27.18 40.07
CA GLY A 55 -30.24 28.36 40.69
C GLY A 55 -29.20 29.33 41.26
N THR A 56 -29.62 30.58 41.50
CA THR A 56 -28.73 31.63 41.99
C THR A 56 -28.45 31.53 43.49
N ASP A 57 -27.23 31.86 43.86
CA ASP A 57 -26.78 32.04 45.24
C ASP A 57 -27.05 33.48 45.73
N ARG A 58 -26.49 33.85 46.88
CA ARG A 58 -26.67 35.20 47.45
C ARG A 58 -25.92 36.30 46.69
N SER A 59 -24.90 35.93 45.92
CA SER A 59 -24.13 36.85 45.07
C SER A 59 -24.76 37.06 43.70
N GLY A 60 -25.82 36.31 43.37
CA GLY A 60 -26.48 36.33 42.07
C GLY A 60 -25.82 35.40 41.04
N GLY A 61 -24.73 34.70 41.40
CA GLY A 61 -24.08 33.69 40.58
C GLY A 61 -24.69 32.29 40.75
N PRO A 62 -24.38 31.32 39.88
CA PRO A 62 -24.85 29.94 40.02
C PRO A 62 -24.36 29.31 41.32
N ARG A 63 -25.23 28.58 42.04
CA ARG A 63 -24.86 27.90 43.30
C ARG A 63 -23.76 26.86 43.13
N MET A 64 -23.59 26.31 41.93
CA MET A 64 -22.59 25.28 41.67
C MET A 64 -21.15 25.79 41.61
N THR A 65 -20.92 27.08 41.33
CA THR A 65 -19.56 27.64 41.12
C THR A 65 -18.59 27.33 42.26
N PRO A 66 -18.95 27.50 43.55
CA PRO A 66 -18.05 27.19 44.67
C PRO A 66 -17.82 25.68 44.90
N TRP A 67 -18.60 24.83 44.24
CA TRP A 67 -18.59 23.37 44.43
C TRP A 67 -18.09 22.61 43.22
N ARG A 68 -17.57 23.30 42.21
CA ARG A 68 -17.16 22.73 40.92
C ARG A 68 -16.25 21.52 41.09
N ASP A 69 -15.14 21.65 41.81
CA ASP A 69 -14.19 20.55 42.00
C ASP A 69 -14.83 19.30 42.61
N ARG A 70 -15.80 19.49 43.52
CA ARG A 70 -16.53 18.36 44.14
C ARG A 70 -17.54 17.74 43.19
N ILE A 71 -18.15 18.55 42.32
CA ILE A 71 -19.05 18.06 41.29
C ILE A 71 -18.25 17.23 40.29
N GLU A 72 -17.14 17.74 39.78
CA GLU A 72 -16.26 17.04 38.84
C GLU A 72 -15.74 15.73 39.43
N ALA A 73 -15.27 15.74 40.68
CA ALA A 73 -14.83 14.53 41.38
C ALA A 73 -15.95 13.47 41.51
N ARG A 74 -17.21 13.89 41.65
CA ARG A 74 -18.35 12.96 41.70
C ARG A 74 -18.70 12.44 40.31
N LEU A 75 -18.60 13.27 39.29
CA LEU A 75 -18.86 12.89 37.90
C LEU A 75 -17.82 11.92 37.34
N ALA A 76 -16.56 12.00 37.82
CA ALA A 76 -15.50 11.07 37.47
C ALA A 76 -15.86 9.60 37.72
N ASP A 77 -16.65 9.31 38.77
CA ASP A 77 -17.09 7.96 39.12
C ASP A 77 -18.56 7.69 38.79
N ALA A 78 -19.26 8.65 38.16
CA ALA A 78 -20.69 8.55 37.90
C ALA A 78 -21.02 7.56 36.77
N THR A 79 -22.27 7.12 36.71
CA THR A 79 -22.79 6.34 35.57
C THR A 79 -22.79 7.19 34.29
N PRO A 80 -22.73 6.59 33.08
CA PRO A 80 -22.73 7.34 31.82
C PRO A 80 -23.87 8.35 31.69
N ALA A 81 -25.10 7.96 32.06
CA ALA A 81 -26.26 8.86 32.03
C ALA A 81 -26.12 10.04 33.01
N ALA A 82 -25.60 9.79 34.21
CA ALA A 82 -25.38 10.85 35.19
C ALA A 82 -24.25 11.80 34.76
N LEU A 83 -23.22 11.28 34.08
CA LEU A 83 -22.17 12.10 33.48
C LEU A 83 -22.76 13.02 32.41
N LEU A 84 -23.46 12.49 31.40
CA LEU A 84 -24.06 13.29 30.32
C LEU A 84 -25.02 14.38 30.84
N ASP A 85 -25.88 14.05 31.82
CA ASP A 85 -26.76 15.03 32.46
C ASP A 85 -25.97 16.15 33.15
N GLY A 86 -24.88 15.78 33.82
CA GLY A 86 -24.02 16.71 34.55
C GLY A 86 -23.20 17.61 33.65
N THR A 87 -22.65 17.08 32.55
CA THR A 87 -21.87 17.87 31.59
C THR A 87 -22.75 18.88 30.87
N LEU A 88 -24.01 18.54 30.55
CA LEU A 88 -24.99 19.50 30.02
C LEU A 88 -25.30 20.64 31.00
N ALA A 89 -25.50 20.32 32.28
CA ALA A 89 -25.76 21.33 33.31
C ALA A 89 -24.56 22.28 33.51
N LEU A 90 -23.33 21.73 33.49
CA LEU A 90 -22.10 22.51 33.59
C LEU A 90 -21.85 23.38 32.35
N ARG A 91 -22.14 22.88 31.13
CA ARG A 91 -22.07 23.68 29.89
C ARG A 91 -23.01 24.88 29.92
N ARG A 92 -24.24 24.73 30.43
CA ARG A 92 -25.21 25.84 30.52
C ARG A 92 -24.73 27.03 31.35
N VAL A 93 -23.86 26.79 32.33
CA VAL A 93 -23.27 27.85 33.17
C VAL A 93 -21.88 28.28 32.71
N GLY A 94 -21.41 27.81 31.55
CA GLY A 94 -20.07 28.12 31.01
C GLY A 94 -18.92 27.46 31.80
N GLY A 95 -19.21 26.37 32.52
CA GLY A 95 -18.25 25.68 33.40
C GLY A 95 -17.85 24.31 32.88
N TRP A 96 -17.69 24.14 31.56
CA TRP A 96 -17.29 22.85 30.97
C TRP A 96 -16.54 23.05 29.67
N GLY A 97 -15.34 22.48 29.59
CA GLY A 97 -14.44 22.59 28.45
C GLY A 97 -13.05 22.04 28.77
N TRP A 98 -12.20 21.96 27.76
CA TRP A 98 -10.84 21.41 27.87
C TRP A 98 -9.92 22.24 28.77
N ASP A 99 -10.20 23.54 28.92
CA ASP A 99 -9.39 24.48 29.69
C ASP A 99 -9.85 24.57 31.15
N GLU A 100 -11.12 24.28 31.41
CA GLU A 100 -11.74 24.53 32.71
C GLU A 100 -11.99 23.28 33.55
N THR A 101 -11.93 22.08 32.94
CA THR A 101 -12.24 20.80 33.60
C THR A 101 -11.12 19.78 33.36
N ASP A 102 -11.00 18.80 34.27
CA ASP A 102 -10.08 17.67 34.10
C ASP A 102 -10.22 17.01 32.72
N ARG A 103 -9.11 16.97 31.96
CA ARG A 103 -9.07 16.44 30.59
C ARG A 103 -9.54 14.99 30.49
N ALA A 104 -9.29 14.16 31.51
CA ALA A 104 -9.75 12.76 31.50
C ALA A 104 -11.28 12.68 31.57
N LEU A 105 -11.90 13.60 32.30
CA LEU A 105 -13.34 13.68 32.41
C LEU A 105 -13.98 14.19 31.11
N VAL A 106 -13.38 15.21 30.47
CA VAL A 106 -13.83 15.74 29.17
C VAL A 106 -13.67 14.68 28.06
N ALA A 107 -12.56 13.95 28.05
CA ALA A 107 -12.34 12.83 27.13
C ALA A 107 -13.38 11.72 27.30
N ARG A 108 -13.78 11.41 28.54
CA ARG A 108 -14.83 10.43 28.83
C ARG A 108 -16.20 10.90 28.34
N ASP A 109 -16.55 12.17 28.55
CA ASP A 109 -17.79 12.77 28.02
C ASP A 109 -17.82 12.72 26.48
N LEU A 110 -16.70 13.07 25.83
CA LEU A 110 -16.56 13.01 24.37
C LEU A 110 -16.84 11.60 23.82
N LEU A 111 -16.25 10.56 24.43
CA LEU A 111 -16.48 9.17 24.03
C LEU A 111 -17.94 8.75 24.19
N LEU A 112 -18.56 9.09 25.32
CA LEU A 112 -19.96 8.74 25.56
C LEU A 112 -20.90 9.42 24.56
N ARG A 113 -20.62 10.67 24.19
CA ARG A 113 -21.40 11.42 23.21
C ARG A 113 -21.24 10.87 21.80
N ALA A 114 -20.01 10.47 21.42
CA ALA A 114 -19.76 9.82 20.15
C ALA A 114 -20.44 8.45 20.03
N ASP A 115 -20.50 7.70 21.14
CA ASP A 115 -21.18 6.39 21.21
C ASP A 115 -22.71 6.50 21.31
N SER A 116 -23.26 7.69 21.59
CA SER A 116 -24.70 7.89 21.79
C SER A 116 -25.52 7.60 20.52
N VAL A 117 -26.80 7.26 20.72
CA VAL A 117 -27.79 7.10 19.63
C VAL A 117 -28.51 8.43 19.35
N ASP A 118 -28.38 9.42 20.24
CA ASP A 118 -29.02 10.73 20.10
C ASP A 118 -28.20 11.65 19.17
N PRO A 119 -28.75 12.11 18.03
CA PRO A 119 -28.06 13.03 17.12
C PRO A 119 -27.61 14.34 17.79
N ALA A 120 -28.30 14.79 18.84
CA ALA A 120 -27.90 15.99 19.59
C ALA A 120 -26.56 15.81 20.29
N ASP A 121 -26.26 14.60 20.77
CA ASP A 121 -24.98 14.28 21.39
C ASP A 121 -23.84 14.27 20.37
N HIS A 122 -24.10 13.84 19.13
CA HIS A 122 -23.10 13.87 18.07
C HIS A 122 -22.67 15.30 17.73
N GLY A 123 -23.61 16.24 17.66
CA GLY A 123 -23.30 17.66 17.46
C GLY A 123 -22.40 18.21 18.58
N LEU A 124 -22.69 17.85 19.83
CA LEU A 124 -21.87 18.25 20.98
C LEU A 124 -20.48 17.59 20.98
N ALA A 125 -20.37 16.36 20.50
CA ALA A 125 -19.10 15.68 20.31
C ALA A 125 -18.23 16.38 19.26
N LEU A 126 -18.83 16.82 18.14
CA LEU A 126 -18.13 17.61 17.12
C LEU A 126 -17.60 18.93 17.66
N GLU A 127 -18.40 19.68 18.45
CA GLU A 127 -17.93 20.92 19.08
C GLU A 127 -16.75 20.69 20.03
N MET A 128 -16.82 19.61 20.81
CA MET A 128 -15.74 19.24 21.73
C MET A 128 -14.48 18.82 20.96
N LEU A 129 -14.64 18.10 19.85
CA LEU A 129 -13.52 17.72 19.00
C LEU A 129 -12.90 18.93 18.30
N ALA A 130 -13.71 19.90 17.85
CA ALA A 130 -13.23 21.13 17.21
C ALA A 130 -12.40 22.02 18.15
N THR A 131 -12.61 21.89 19.45
CA THR A 131 -11.88 22.63 20.49
C THR A 131 -10.84 21.77 21.22
N ALA A 132 -10.63 20.52 20.78
CA ALA A 132 -9.70 19.60 21.41
C ALA A 132 -8.26 20.11 21.32
N PRO A 133 -7.48 19.99 22.41
CA PRO A 133 -6.09 20.44 22.39
C PRO A 133 -5.24 19.52 21.51
N PHE A 134 -4.22 20.08 20.84
CA PHE A 134 -3.37 19.33 19.89
C PHE A 134 -2.49 18.24 20.54
N ASP A 135 -2.36 18.23 21.86
CA ASP A 135 -1.64 17.22 22.63
C ASP A 135 -2.54 16.07 23.12
N LEU A 136 -3.81 16.05 22.73
CA LEU A 136 -4.72 14.94 23.01
C LEU A 136 -4.21 13.63 22.38
N ASP A 137 -4.49 12.50 23.03
CA ASP A 137 -4.10 11.18 22.51
C ASP A 137 -4.73 10.93 21.13
N PRO A 138 -3.94 10.72 20.07
CA PRO A 138 -4.47 10.43 18.74
C PRO A 138 -5.40 9.22 18.71
N ALA A 139 -5.18 8.21 19.56
CA ALA A 139 -6.04 7.03 19.63
C ALA A 139 -7.47 7.38 20.10
N LEU A 140 -7.61 8.37 20.99
CA LEU A 140 -8.89 8.88 21.45
C LEU A 140 -9.64 9.59 20.31
N VAL A 141 -8.96 10.51 19.61
CA VAL A 141 -9.53 11.25 18.47
C VAL A 141 -10.03 10.28 17.40
N ILE A 142 -9.24 9.27 17.06
CA ILE A 142 -9.59 8.26 16.06
C ILE A 142 -10.76 7.40 16.53
N GLY A 143 -10.79 7.03 17.82
CA GLY A 143 -11.92 6.33 18.40
C GLY A 143 -13.22 7.10 18.22
N VAL A 144 -13.22 8.36 18.61
CA VAL A 144 -14.38 9.28 18.53
C VAL A 144 -14.86 9.47 17.10
N VAL A 145 -13.95 9.78 16.16
CA VAL A 145 -14.34 9.98 14.75
C VAL A 145 -14.88 8.70 14.14
N ALA A 146 -14.31 7.55 14.48
CA ALA A 146 -14.82 6.29 13.99
C ALA A 146 -16.20 5.95 14.58
N ASP A 147 -16.43 6.22 15.87
CA ASP A 147 -17.75 5.99 16.49
C ASP A 147 -18.82 6.94 15.91
N LEU A 148 -18.46 8.21 15.65
CA LEU A 148 -19.32 9.15 14.92
C LEU A 148 -19.59 8.71 13.48
N HIS A 149 -18.60 8.17 12.78
CA HIS A 149 -18.83 7.66 11.43
C HIS A 149 -19.75 6.44 11.43
N ASP A 150 -19.56 5.51 12.35
CA ASP A 150 -20.31 4.26 12.42
C ASP A 150 -21.79 4.49 12.79
N ARG A 151 -22.12 5.59 13.49
CA ARG A 151 -23.43 5.78 14.13
C ARG A 151 -24.18 7.06 13.76
N ALA A 152 -23.49 8.09 13.29
CA ALA A 152 -24.12 9.37 12.97
C ALA A 152 -24.59 9.46 11.52
N GLU A 153 -25.33 10.52 11.23
CA GLU A 153 -25.69 10.88 9.87
C GLU A 153 -24.44 11.24 9.03
N GLU A 154 -24.52 11.06 7.71
CA GLU A 154 -23.41 11.27 6.77
C GLU A 154 -22.75 12.65 6.90
N GLN A 155 -23.56 13.67 7.20
CA GLN A 155 -23.07 15.05 7.40
C GLN A 155 -22.18 15.16 8.65
N VAL A 156 -22.61 14.58 9.77
CA VAL A 156 -21.84 14.59 11.04
C VAL A 156 -20.55 13.81 10.87
N SER A 157 -20.64 12.65 10.21
CA SER A 157 -19.50 11.81 9.89
C SER A 157 -18.45 12.56 9.06
N THR A 158 -18.89 13.32 8.04
CA THR A 158 -18.00 14.17 7.23
C THR A 158 -17.36 15.28 8.06
N GLN A 159 -18.13 15.97 8.91
CA GLN A 159 -17.59 17.02 9.78
C GLN A 159 -16.59 16.49 10.81
N ALA A 160 -16.85 15.33 11.41
CA ALA A 160 -15.94 14.68 12.36
C ALA A 160 -14.57 14.41 11.69
N PHE A 161 -14.62 13.98 10.44
CA PHE A 161 -13.44 13.70 9.66
C PHE A 161 -12.63 14.96 9.35
N ASP A 162 -13.28 16.01 8.86
CA ASP A 162 -12.61 17.29 8.55
C ASP A 162 -11.95 17.88 9.80
N LEU A 163 -12.61 17.77 10.96
CA LEU A 163 -12.05 18.19 12.24
C LEU A 163 -10.84 17.35 12.66
N ALA A 164 -10.86 16.03 12.46
CA ALA A 164 -9.70 15.20 12.76
C ALA A 164 -8.51 15.48 11.85
N LEU A 165 -8.73 15.78 10.57
CA LEU A 165 -7.65 16.21 9.67
C LEU A 165 -7.07 17.56 10.10
N ALA A 166 -7.92 18.53 10.39
CA ALA A 166 -7.50 19.84 10.88
C ALA A 166 -6.72 19.73 12.20
N TRP A 167 -7.17 18.84 13.10
CA TRP A 167 -6.52 18.58 14.38
C TRP A 167 -5.17 17.86 14.22
N ALA A 168 -5.08 16.86 13.34
CA ALA A 168 -3.85 16.10 13.13
C ALA A 168 -2.73 16.96 12.52
N GLY A 169 -3.10 17.87 11.62
CA GLY A 169 -2.13 18.59 10.79
C GLY A 169 -1.36 17.65 9.85
N PRO A 170 -0.53 18.21 8.95
CA PRO A 170 0.13 17.44 7.88
C PRO A 170 1.02 16.30 8.42
N ASP A 171 1.70 16.51 9.55
CA ASP A 171 2.69 15.57 10.09
C ASP A 171 2.08 14.34 10.75
N ARG A 172 0.79 14.38 11.14
CA ARG A 172 0.13 13.28 11.86
C ARG A 172 -0.97 12.60 11.06
N VAL A 173 -1.27 13.06 9.85
CA VAL A 173 -2.27 12.39 9.00
C VAL A 173 -1.85 10.96 8.67
N GLU A 174 -0.56 10.70 8.43
CA GLU A 174 -0.07 9.33 8.19
C GLU A 174 -0.36 8.41 9.38
N GLN A 175 -0.19 8.91 10.61
CA GLN A 175 -0.49 8.16 11.82
C GLN A 175 -2.00 7.92 11.97
N LEU A 176 -2.82 8.90 11.60
CA LEU A 176 -4.28 8.83 11.66
C LEU A 176 -4.82 7.80 10.65
N VAL A 177 -4.33 7.84 9.41
CA VAL A 177 -4.67 6.84 8.37
C VAL A 177 -4.17 5.45 8.76
N SER A 178 -2.93 5.32 9.26
CA SER A 178 -2.38 4.02 9.67
C SER A 178 -3.17 3.36 10.80
N LEU A 179 -3.63 4.14 11.78
CA LEU A 179 -4.40 3.61 12.91
C LEU A 179 -5.83 3.22 12.53
N THR A 180 -6.42 3.85 11.51
CA THR A 180 -7.75 3.47 10.97
C THR A 180 -7.72 2.16 10.18
N THR A 181 -6.56 1.82 9.60
CA THR A 181 -6.41 0.66 8.70
C THR A 181 -6.06 -0.62 9.45
N ILE A 182 -5.56 -0.51 10.67
CA ILE A 182 -5.18 -1.64 11.53
C ILE A 182 -6.40 -2.33 12.18
N ARG A 183 -7.58 -1.68 12.28
CA ARG A 183 -8.77 -2.29 12.90
C ARG A 183 -9.67 -3.02 11.88
N PRO A 184 -9.83 -4.36 11.99
CA PRO A 184 -10.73 -5.12 11.12
C PRO A 184 -12.16 -4.60 11.22
N GLY A 185 -12.78 -4.25 10.09
CA GLY A 185 -14.16 -3.73 10.01
C GLY A 185 -14.26 -2.22 9.75
N ARG A 186 -13.21 -1.44 10.05
CA ARG A 186 -13.17 0.02 9.83
C ARG A 186 -12.44 0.44 8.55
N MET A 187 -12.26 -0.52 7.64
CA MET A 187 -11.50 -0.37 6.40
C MET A 187 -12.18 0.55 5.37
N HIS A 188 -13.52 0.56 5.36
CA HIS A 188 -14.31 1.50 4.55
C HIS A 188 -14.10 2.96 4.98
N LEU A 189 -13.76 3.20 6.26
CA LEU A 189 -13.36 4.51 6.76
C LEU A 189 -12.08 4.95 6.06
N ALA A 190 -11.01 4.17 6.17
CA ALA A 190 -9.73 4.51 5.55
C ALA A 190 -9.84 4.80 4.05
N LEU A 191 -10.69 4.03 3.34
CA LEU A 191 -10.92 4.21 1.90
C LEU A 191 -11.76 5.46 1.57
N SER A 192 -12.74 5.82 2.39
CA SER A 192 -13.51 7.07 2.22
C SER A 192 -12.75 8.32 2.70
N TRP A 193 -11.78 8.12 3.60
CA TRP A 193 -11.01 9.18 4.26
C TRP A 193 -9.77 9.58 3.46
N ALA A 194 -9.12 8.61 2.80
CA ALA A 194 -7.89 8.85 2.05
C ALA A 194 -8.02 9.96 0.98
N PRO A 195 -9.05 10.01 0.12
CA PRO A 195 -9.16 11.07 -0.90
C PRO A 195 -9.31 12.47 -0.29
N ARG A 196 -10.08 12.58 0.81
CA ARG A 196 -10.29 13.86 1.52
C ARG A 196 -9.04 14.30 2.28
N ALA A 197 -8.28 13.37 2.85
CA ALA A 197 -6.97 13.64 3.42
C ALA A 197 -6.00 14.19 2.37
N VAL A 198 -5.98 13.62 1.16
CA VAL A 198 -5.17 14.11 0.03
C VAL A 198 -5.56 15.54 -0.35
N ALA A 199 -6.87 15.82 -0.44
CA ALA A 199 -7.37 17.14 -0.77
C ALA A 199 -7.09 18.19 0.32
N GLY A 200 -7.23 17.82 1.60
CA GLY A 200 -7.07 18.72 2.75
C GLY A 200 -5.61 19.10 3.08
N ILE A 201 -4.64 18.23 2.79
CA ILE A 201 -3.22 18.50 3.07
C ILE A 201 -2.57 19.38 1.99
N GLY A 202 -3.24 19.52 0.83
CA GLY A 202 -2.67 20.21 -0.33
C GLY A 202 -1.62 19.35 -1.04
N VAL A 203 -1.57 19.50 -2.37
CA VAL A 203 -0.82 18.70 -3.36
C VAL A 203 0.71 18.64 -3.15
N ALA A 204 1.24 19.23 -2.08
CA ALA A 204 2.67 19.19 -1.74
C ALA A 204 3.08 17.97 -0.90
N ALA A 205 2.15 17.11 -0.47
CA ALA A 205 2.48 15.84 0.16
C ALA A 205 3.03 14.87 -0.88
N ASP A 206 4.35 14.87 -1.01
CA ASP A 206 5.28 13.86 -1.54
C ASP A 206 4.64 12.70 -2.35
N ALA A 207 5.13 12.45 -3.57
CA ALA A 207 4.69 11.32 -4.41
C ALA A 207 4.71 9.98 -3.65
N ALA A 208 5.59 9.86 -2.66
CA ALA A 208 5.67 8.71 -1.76
C ALA A 208 4.42 8.50 -0.87
N TRP A 209 3.62 9.53 -0.60
CA TRP A 209 2.38 9.42 0.16
C TRP A 209 1.20 9.01 -0.75
N GLY A 210 1.13 9.56 -1.96
CA GLY A 210 0.22 9.07 -3.01
C GLY A 210 0.44 7.58 -3.28
N ASP A 211 1.69 7.16 -3.49
CA ASP A 211 2.05 5.75 -3.67
C ASP A 211 1.70 4.87 -2.46
N ARG A 212 1.85 5.41 -1.24
CA ARG A 212 1.49 4.68 0.00
C ARG A 212 -0.02 4.54 0.18
N VAL A 213 -0.80 5.58 -0.08
CA VAL A 213 -2.28 5.52 -0.05
C VAL A 213 -2.78 4.56 -1.11
N THR A 214 -2.25 4.63 -2.34
CA THR A 214 -2.56 3.70 -3.43
C THR A 214 -2.16 2.27 -3.06
N HIS A 215 -1.01 2.06 -2.41
CA HIS A 215 -0.60 0.76 -1.91
C HIS A 215 -1.55 0.23 -0.82
N LEU A 216 -1.97 1.09 0.10
CA LEU A 216 -2.84 0.74 1.21
C LEU A 216 -4.24 0.35 0.71
N VAL A 217 -4.82 1.15 -0.20
CA VAL A 217 -6.03 0.84 -0.95
C VAL A 217 -5.88 -0.52 -1.67
N ARG A 218 -4.73 -0.76 -2.34
CA ARG A 218 -4.41 -2.01 -3.06
C ARG A 218 -4.43 -3.26 -2.17
N VAL A 219 -3.95 -3.14 -0.93
CA VAL A 219 -3.80 -4.28 -0.01
C VAL A 219 -5.12 -4.62 0.67
N THR A 220 -5.99 -3.64 0.91
CA THR A 220 -7.20 -3.82 1.71
C THR A 220 -8.47 -4.15 0.92
N ALA A 221 -8.49 -3.82 -0.38
CA ALA A 221 -9.56 -4.04 -1.35
C ALA A 221 -9.95 -5.51 -1.65
N THR A 222 -10.55 -6.24 -0.71
CA THR A 222 -10.84 -7.68 -0.90
C THR A 222 -12.32 -8.03 -1.14
N ARG A 223 -13.26 -7.09 -1.03
CA ARG A 223 -14.71 -7.34 -1.22
C ARG A 223 -15.36 -6.41 -2.27
N PRO A 224 -16.33 -6.91 -3.07
CA PRO A 224 -17.00 -6.13 -4.13
C PRO A 224 -17.81 -4.91 -3.65
N GLY A 225 -18.35 -4.93 -2.42
CA GLY A 225 -19.08 -3.79 -1.86
C GLY A 225 -18.19 -2.57 -1.58
N ASP A 226 -17.02 -2.83 -0.99
CA ASP A 226 -16.02 -1.82 -0.63
C ASP A 226 -15.40 -1.16 -1.88
N ALA A 227 -15.33 -1.91 -2.98
CA ALA A 227 -14.95 -1.43 -4.31
C ALA A 227 -15.82 -0.29 -4.83
N THR A 228 -17.13 -0.46 -4.63
CA THR A 228 -18.15 0.40 -5.24
C THR A 228 -18.20 1.75 -4.54
N ALA A 229 -18.07 1.75 -3.21
CA ALA A 229 -17.97 2.97 -2.40
C ALA A 229 -16.65 3.72 -2.66
N ALA A 230 -15.52 3.00 -2.78
CA ALA A 230 -14.23 3.59 -3.10
C ALA A 230 -14.21 4.25 -4.49
N LEU A 231 -14.96 3.73 -5.45
CA LEU A 231 -15.05 4.27 -6.81
C LEU A 231 -15.98 5.48 -6.94
N ALA A 232 -17.07 5.52 -6.19
CA ALA A 232 -18.02 6.63 -6.21
C ALA A 232 -17.50 7.88 -5.47
N ALA A 233 -16.54 7.71 -4.56
CA ALA A 233 -15.98 8.79 -3.74
C ALA A 233 -14.84 9.59 -4.40
N VAL A 234 -14.40 9.20 -5.61
CA VAL A 234 -13.33 9.90 -6.32
C VAL A 234 -13.90 10.58 -7.55
N ASP A 235 -14.02 11.91 -7.46
CA ASP A 235 -14.60 12.77 -8.51
C ASP A 235 -13.74 12.82 -9.79
N ASP A 236 -12.43 12.59 -9.69
CA ASP A 236 -11.53 12.47 -10.85
C ASP A 236 -10.22 11.74 -10.50
N PRO A 237 -10.24 10.41 -10.26
CA PRO A 237 -9.02 9.65 -10.15
C PRO A 237 -8.39 9.53 -11.54
N ALA A 238 -7.07 9.62 -11.62
CA ALA A 238 -6.37 9.23 -12.83
C ALA A 238 -6.84 7.82 -13.24
N PHE A 239 -7.18 7.65 -14.52
CA PHE A 239 -7.76 6.42 -15.09
C PHE A 239 -7.05 5.14 -14.62
N GLU A 240 -5.74 5.23 -14.36
CA GLU A 240 -4.88 4.13 -13.94
C GLU A 240 -5.16 3.60 -12.52
N ASP A 241 -5.58 4.47 -11.60
CA ASP A 241 -5.72 4.14 -10.17
C ASP A 241 -6.98 3.35 -9.87
N VAL A 242 -8.04 3.56 -10.67
CA VAL A 242 -9.36 2.96 -10.47
C VAL A 242 -9.68 1.82 -11.44
N LEU A 243 -8.93 1.70 -12.54
CA LEU A 243 -9.17 0.68 -13.57
C LEU A 243 -9.25 -0.76 -13.06
N PRO A 244 -8.36 -1.24 -12.16
CA PRO A 244 -8.41 -2.62 -11.68
C PRO A 244 -9.72 -2.93 -10.93
N TYR A 245 -10.27 -1.92 -10.25
CA TYR A 245 -11.47 -2.01 -9.44
C TYR A 245 -12.74 -1.98 -10.28
N VAL A 246 -12.78 -1.07 -11.26
CA VAL A 246 -13.88 -0.99 -12.24
C VAL A 246 -13.96 -2.26 -13.08
N LEU A 247 -12.81 -2.85 -13.42
CA LEU A 247 -12.70 -4.15 -14.08
C LEU A 247 -13.09 -5.34 -13.18
N HIS A 248 -12.97 -5.21 -11.87
CA HIS A 248 -13.47 -6.23 -10.95
C HIS A 248 -15.00 -6.19 -10.88
N LEU A 249 -15.58 -5.00 -10.83
CA LEU A 249 -17.03 -4.78 -10.86
C LEU A 249 -17.67 -5.23 -12.18
N SER A 250 -16.99 -5.08 -13.33
CA SER A 250 -17.52 -5.50 -14.63
C SER A 250 -17.75 -7.02 -14.77
N ARG A 251 -17.22 -7.82 -13.83
CA ARG A 251 -17.46 -9.27 -13.75
C ARG A 251 -18.74 -9.63 -12.99
N ASP A 252 -19.32 -8.69 -12.26
CA ASP A 252 -20.61 -8.87 -11.58
C ASP A 252 -21.73 -8.27 -12.46
N PRO A 253 -22.65 -9.10 -13.00
CA PRO A 253 -23.79 -8.62 -13.80
C PRO A 253 -24.67 -7.61 -13.06
N ARG A 254 -24.62 -7.57 -11.72
CA ARG A 254 -25.38 -6.63 -10.90
C ARG A 254 -24.74 -5.24 -10.83
N ALA A 255 -23.48 -5.10 -11.25
CA ALA A 255 -22.76 -3.83 -11.25
C ALA A 255 -22.98 -3.00 -12.53
N THR A 256 -23.57 -3.57 -13.59
CA THR A 256 -23.79 -2.89 -14.88
C THR A 256 -24.52 -1.56 -14.73
N THR A 257 -25.60 -1.49 -13.94
CA THR A 257 -26.36 -0.25 -13.71
C THR A 257 -25.56 0.84 -12.97
N THR A 258 -24.55 0.45 -12.20
CA THR A 258 -23.63 1.39 -11.53
C THR A 258 -22.54 1.86 -12.48
N LEU A 259 -21.99 0.96 -13.29
CA LEU A 259 -21.03 1.28 -14.34
C LEU A 259 -21.65 2.20 -15.41
N GLU A 260 -22.90 1.98 -15.80
CA GLU A 260 -23.65 2.85 -16.72
C GLU A 260 -23.81 4.27 -16.16
N ARG A 261 -24.13 4.40 -14.86
CA ARG A 261 -24.25 5.70 -14.19
C ARG A 261 -22.91 6.43 -14.12
N LEU A 262 -21.83 5.74 -13.75
CA LEU A 262 -20.48 6.32 -13.72
C LEU A 262 -20.01 6.71 -15.13
N ALA A 263 -20.28 5.87 -16.14
CA ALA A 263 -19.96 6.16 -17.53
C ALA A 263 -20.71 7.39 -18.06
N ALA A 264 -21.99 7.53 -17.73
CA ALA A 264 -22.81 8.70 -18.06
C ALA A 264 -22.32 9.98 -17.36
N ALA A 265 -21.74 9.84 -16.16
CA ALA A 265 -21.07 10.93 -15.45
C ALA A 265 -19.67 11.27 -16.01
N GLY A 266 -19.21 10.60 -17.07
CA GLY A 266 -17.95 10.91 -17.75
C GLY A 266 -16.75 10.07 -17.33
N HIS A 267 -16.91 9.14 -16.37
CA HIS A 267 -15.81 8.33 -15.85
C HIS A 267 -15.24 7.40 -16.94
N ALA A 268 -13.97 7.59 -17.32
CA ALA A 268 -13.34 6.88 -18.43
C ALA A 268 -13.17 5.37 -18.13
N ALA A 269 -12.89 5.01 -16.87
CA ALA A 269 -12.77 3.62 -16.43
C ALA A 269 -14.11 2.87 -16.46
N ALA A 270 -15.22 3.53 -16.09
CA ALA A 270 -16.56 2.93 -16.17
C ALA A 270 -17.03 2.71 -17.61
N ARG A 271 -16.75 3.68 -18.50
CA ARG A 271 -16.95 3.50 -19.96
C ARG A 271 -16.15 2.31 -20.48
N PHE A 272 -14.89 2.16 -20.03
CA PHE A 272 -14.03 1.03 -20.38
C PHE A 272 -14.58 -0.32 -19.91
N ALA A 273 -15.08 -0.42 -18.68
CA ALA A 273 -15.66 -1.65 -18.15
C ALA A 273 -16.95 -2.08 -18.87
N LEU A 274 -17.81 -1.14 -19.25
CA LEU A 274 -18.99 -1.44 -20.06
C LEU A 274 -18.61 -1.88 -21.48
N LEU A 275 -17.60 -1.25 -22.07
CA LEU A 275 -17.08 -1.62 -23.40
C LEU A 275 -16.49 -3.03 -23.41
N ALA A 276 -15.84 -3.45 -22.33
CA ALA A 276 -15.33 -4.81 -22.18
C ALA A 276 -16.45 -5.88 -22.07
N GLN A 277 -17.71 -5.48 -21.84
CA GLN A 277 -18.86 -6.39 -21.79
C GLN A 277 -19.50 -6.65 -23.18
N ASP A 278 -19.22 -5.83 -24.21
CA ASP A 278 -19.74 -6.00 -25.58
C ASP A 278 -18.61 -6.23 -26.63
N PRO A 279 -18.32 -7.48 -26.99
CA PRO A 279 -17.18 -7.83 -27.84
C PRO A 279 -17.29 -7.38 -29.31
N ALA A 280 -18.49 -6.97 -29.79
CA ALA A 280 -18.70 -6.58 -31.18
C ALA A 280 -18.40 -5.09 -31.45
N GLU A 281 -18.70 -4.20 -30.50
CA GLU A 281 -18.37 -2.76 -30.61
C GLU A 281 -16.87 -2.49 -30.42
N ASP A 282 -16.20 -3.30 -29.58
CA ASP A 282 -14.80 -3.16 -29.19
C ASP A 282 -13.82 -3.35 -30.37
N ALA A 283 -14.08 -4.33 -31.24
CA ALA A 283 -13.26 -4.58 -32.44
C ALA A 283 -13.35 -3.43 -33.46
N ALA A 284 -14.54 -2.85 -33.63
CA ALA A 284 -14.78 -1.76 -34.57
C ALA A 284 -14.24 -0.40 -34.08
N ARG A 285 -13.96 -0.25 -32.78
CA ARG A 285 -13.45 0.98 -32.17
C ARG A 285 -11.94 0.92 -31.91
N SER A 286 -11.40 -0.25 -31.57
CA SER A 286 -9.95 -0.52 -31.51
C SER A 286 -9.23 -0.22 -32.84
N ALA A 287 -9.87 -0.50 -33.97
CA ALA A 287 -9.37 -0.13 -35.29
C ALA A 287 -9.33 1.39 -35.55
N ARG A 288 -10.15 2.18 -34.84
CA ARG A 288 -10.22 3.64 -34.96
C ARG A 288 -9.34 4.38 -33.95
N MET A 289 -9.03 3.75 -32.81
CA MET A 289 -8.30 4.33 -31.68
C MET A 289 -6.76 4.23 -31.80
N ALA A 290 -6.23 3.54 -32.81
CA ALA A 290 -4.79 3.34 -33.00
C ALA A 290 -3.95 4.62 -33.26
N THR A 291 -4.59 5.79 -33.36
CA THR A 291 -3.92 7.09 -33.56
C THR A 291 -3.74 7.91 -32.28
N ASP A 292 -4.32 7.49 -31.14
CA ASP A 292 -4.24 8.17 -29.86
C ASP A 292 -3.49 7.31 -28.83
N ARG A 293 -2.41 7.85 -28.26
CA ARG A 293 -1.48 7.14 -27.36
C ARG A 293 -2.17 6.63 -26.09
N GLY A 294 -3.12 7.40 -25.55
CA GLY A 294 -3.92 7.02 -24.38
C GLY A 294 -4.98 5.95 -24.73
N ALA A 295 -5.52 6.00 -25.94
CA ALA A 295 -6.46 5.00 -26.44
C ALA A 295 -5.77 3.67 -26.82
N ALA A 296 -4.51 3.71 -27.29
CA ALA A 296 -3.70 2.53 -27.58
C ALA A 296 -3.35 1.73 -26.30
N LEU A 297 -2.99 2.42 -25.21
CA LEU A 297 -2.78 1.80 -23.89
C LEU A 297 -4.07 1.12 -23.39
N THR A 298 -5.20 1.80 -23.59
CA THR A 298 -6.54 1.31 -23.27
C THR A 298 -6.88 0.06 -24.08
N ALA A 299 -6.71 0.06 -25.41
CA ALA A 299 -6.94 -1.11 -26.26
C ALA A 299 -6.02 -2.32 -25.91
N ARG A 300 -4.75 -2.07 -25.55
CA ARG A 300 -3.84 -3.11 -25.05
C ARG A 300 -4.30 -3.72 -23.73
N ARG A 301 -4.83 -2.91 -22.81
CA ARG A 301 -5.41 -3.35 -21.54
C ARG A 301 -6.67 -4.22 -21.77
N ILE A 302 -7.50 -3.90 -22.77
CA ILE A 302 -8.66 -4.71 -23.17
C ILE A 302 -8.23 -6.05 -23.76
N ALA A 303 -7.24 -6.05 -24.67
CA ALA A 303 -6.74 -7.27 -25.30
C ALA A 303 -6.13 -8.26 -24.30
N ALA A 304 -5.52 -7.76 -23.22
CA ALA A 304 -4.94 -8.59 -22.16
C ALA A 304 -5.97 -9.21 -21.21
N TRP A 305 -7.17 -8.62 -21.09
CA TRP A 305 -8.27 -9.17 -20.30
C TRP A 305 -8.84 -10.47 -20.90
N ARG A 306 -8.54 -10.73 -22.18
CA ARG A 306 -8.91 -11.96 -22.88
C ARG A 306 -7.99 -13.15 -22.62
N TRP A 307 -6.98 -13.04 -21.74
CA TRP A 307 -6.13 -14.19 -21.39
C TRP A 307 -6.71 -14.95 -20.20
N PRO A 308 -7.33 -16.13 -20.44
CA PRO A 308 -7.80 -16.96 -19.35
C PRO A 308 -6.60 -17.33 -18.46
N ASP A 309 -6.83 -17.38 -17.15
CA ASP A 309 -5.87 -17.89 -16.15
C ASP A 309 -4.63 -17.03 -15.85
N THR A 310 -4.55 -15.79 -16.38
CA THR A 310 -3.43 -14.87 -16.04
C THR A 310 -3.82 -13.92 -14.90
N PRO A 311 -3.02 -13.81 -13.82
CA PRO A 311 -3.30 -12.88 -12.73
C PRO A 311 -3.36 -11.43 -13.24
N VAL A 312 -4.44 -10.72 -12.93
CA VAL A 312 -4.68 -9.32 -13.34
C VAL A 312 -3.52 -8.41 -12.92
N THR A 313 -2.91 -8.70 -11.76
CA THR A 313 -1.73 -7.98 -11.25
C THR A 313 -0.50 -8.07 -12.17
N LEU A 314 -0.25 -9.24 -12.77
CA LEU A 314 0.85 -9.44 -13.71
C LEU A 314 0.60 -8.70 -15.04
N VAL A 315 -0.65 -8.69 -15.50
CA VAL A 315 -1.07 -7.93 -16.68
C VAL A 315 -0.89 -6.43 -16.45
N HIS A 316 -1.20 -5.93 -15.25
CA HIS A 316 -0.90 -4.55 -14.87
C HIS A 316 0.60 -4.26 -14.78
N GLU A 317 1.43 -5.14 -14.24
CA GLU A 317 2.89 -4.94 -14.21
C GLU A 317 3.51 -4.89 -15.61
N LEU A 318 3.02 -5.73 -16.54
CA LEU A 318 3.47 -5.77 -17.93
C LEU A 318 2.98 -4.59 -18.77
N LEU A 319 1.86 -3.96 -18.40
CA LEU A 319 1.21 -2.89 -19.17
C LEU A 319 1.31 -1.50 -18.55
N ALA A 320 1.66 -1.38 -17.26
CA ALA A 320 1.84 -0.10 -16.56
C ALA A 320 3.26 0.46 -16.69
N ARG A 321 4.21 -0.32 -17.22
CA ARG A 321 5.55 0.17 -17.54
C ARG A 321 5.59 0.52 -19.02
N ASP A 322 5.85 1.78 -19.33
CA ASP A 322 6.14 2.19 -20.71
C ASP A 322 7.31 1.34 -21.21
N LEU A 323 7.07 0.54 -22.26
CA LEU A 323 8.06 -0.39 -22.82
C LEU A 323 9.24 0.34 -23.51
N ALA A 324 9.21 1.67 -23.52
CA ALA A 324 9.97 2.55 -24.41
C ALA A 324 11.11 3.33 -23.74
N ASP A 325 11.42 3.14 -22.46
CA ASP A 325 12.52 3.87 -21.80
C ASP A 325 13.87 3.14 -21.80
N GLU A 326 14.94 3.93 -21.65
CA GLU A 326 16.39 3.66 -21.73
C GLU A 326 16.90 2.44 -20.91
N ASP A 327 16.03 1.76 -20.14
CA ASP A 327 16.35 0.76 -19.11
C ASP A 327 16.00 -0.71 -19.50
N GLY A 328 15.79 -1.04 -20.78
CA GLY A 328 15.75 -2.44 -21.24
C GLY A 328 14.45 -3.20 -20.93
N HIS A 329 13.30 -2.52 -21.02
CA HIS A 329 11.98 -3.07 -20.67
C HIS A 329 11.45 -4.16 -21.64
N VAL A 330 11.94 -4.23 -22.88
CA VAL A 330 11.49 -5.22 -23.88
C VAL A 330 11.87 -6.65 -23.47
N ALA A 331 13.15 -6.93 -23.20
CA ALA A 331 13.59 -8.20 -22.62
C ALA A 331 12.89 -8.51 -21.29
N ALA A 332 12.67 -7.50 -20.46
CA ALA A 332 11.98 -7.64 -19.17
C ALA A 332 10.54 -8.16 -19.35
N ALA A 333 9.79 -7.60 -20.30
CA ALA A 333 8.43 -8.04 -20.63
C ALA A 333 8.41 -9.47 -21.18
N ALA A 334 9.36 -9.82 -22.06
CA ALA A 334 9.49 -11.18 -22.59
C ALA A 334 9.80 -12.20 -21.48
N LEU A 335 10.75 -11.91 -20.59
CA LEU A 335 11.12 -12.80 -19.47
C LEU A 335 9.99 -12.97 -18.46
N LEU A 336 9.25 -11.90 -18.15
CA LEU A 336 8.07 -11.97 -17.29
C LEU A 336 6.98 -12.84 -17.92
N ALA A 337 6.70 -12.65 -19.21
CA ALA A 337 5.74 -13.46 -19.94
C ALA A 337 6.15 -14.94 -19.97
N GLU A 338 7.42 -15.25 -20.23
CA GLU A 338 7.96 -16.63 -20.19
C GLU A 338 7.75 -17.28 -18.82
N ARG A 339 8.08 -16.56 -17.73
CA ARG A 339 8.08 -17.11 -16.37
C ARG A 339 6.70 -17.26 -15.75
N ARG A 340 5.75 -16.42 -16.17
CA ARG A 340 4.50 -16.21 -15.43
C ARG A 340 3.25 -16.63 -16.21
N LEU A 341 3.32 -16.74 -17.53
CA LEU A 341 2.21 -17.24 -18.32
C LEU A 341 2.28 -18.77 -18.44
N PRO A 342 1.13 -19.46 -18.45
CA PRO A 342 1.07 -20.84 -18.90
C PRO A 342 1.70 -20.99 -20.31
N PRO A 343 2.38 -22.11 -20.63
CA PRO A 343 3.12 -22.24 -21.89
C PRO A 343 2.29 -21.97 -23.16
N ALA A 344 1.01 -22.37 -23.16
CA ALA A 344 0.11 -22.08 -24.28
C ALA A 344 -0.20 -20.57 -24.41
N ALA A 345 -0.44 -19.89 -23.30
CA ALA A 345 -0.68 -18.45 -23.26
C ALA A 345 0.57 -17.66 -23.66
N ALA A 346 1.76 -18.08 -23.21
CA ALA A 346 3.02 -17.46 -23.60
C ALA A 346 3.27 -17.54 -25.12
N ARG A 347 2.97 -18.69 -25.73
CA ARG A 347 3.06 -18.88 -27.20
C ARG A 347 2.07 -18.00 -27.95
N ALA A 348 0.82 -17.96 -27.51
CA ALA A 348 -0.20 -17.09 -28.12
C ALA A 348 0.17 -15.61 -27.97
N LYS A 349 0.76 -15.25 -26.83
CA LYS A 349 1.21 -13.89 -26.54
C LYS A 349 2.37 -13.46 -27.45
N ALA A 350 3.37 -14.34 -27.64
CA ALA A 350 4.47 -14.09 -28.57
C ALA A 350 3.97 -13.83 -29.99
N GLU A 351 3.04 -14.65 -30.47
CA GLU A 351 2.40 -14.51 -31.77
C GLU A 351 1.62 -13.20 -31.90
N ALA A 352 0.79 -12.86 -30.90
CA ALA A 352 0.03 -11.61 -30.89
C ALA A 352 0.95 -10.38 -30.92
N TRP A 353 2.01 -10.40 -30.12
CA TRP A 353 2.98 -9.32 -30.03
C TRP A 353 3.78 -9.12 -31.31
N MET A 354 4.22 -10.20 -31.98
CA MET A 354 4.91 -10.09 -33.28
C MET A 354 4.04 -9.50 -34.39
N ARG A 355 2.71 -9.60 -34.27
CA ARG A 355 1.75 -9.00 -35.22
C ARG A 355 1.24 -7.62 -34.80
N SER A 356 1.72 -7.08 -33.69
CA SER A 356 1.30 -5.77 -33.21
C SER A 356 1.80 -4.66 -34.14
N PHE A 357 1.10 -3.52 -34.15
CA PHE A 357 1.57 -2.29 -34.78
C PHE A 357 2.61 -1.55 -33.92
N ASN A 358 2.85 -1.98 -32.68
CA ASN A 358 3.81 -1.36 -31.79
C ASN A 358 5.16 -2.06 -31.83
N ASP A 359 6.20 -1.28 -32.08
CA ASP A 359 7.56 -1.78 -32.27
C ASP A 359 8.14 -2.49 -31.04
N ASP A 360 7.88 -1.98 -29.84
CA ASP A 360 8.36 -2.62 -28.60
C ASP A 360 7.67 -3.96 -28.34
N GLU A 361 6.37 -4.05 -28.61
CA GLU A 361 5.63 -5.31 -28.56
C GLU A 361 6.18 -6.29 -29.61
N LYS A 362 6.46 -5.85 -30.83
CA LYS A 362 7.07 -6.73 -31.84
C LYS A 362 8.42 -7.28 -31.38
N ARG A 363 9.28 -6.43 -30.81
CA ARG A 363 10.58 -6.85 -30.24
C ARG A 363 10.39 -7.83 -29.08
N ALA A 364 9.48 -7.54 -28.15
CA ALA A 364 9.18 -8.41 -27.01
C ALA A 364 8.61 -9.75 -27.47
N GLY A 365 7.77 -9.75 -28.51
CA GLY A 365 7.24 -10.96 -29.15
C GLY A 365 8.34 -11.82 -29.78
N ALA A 366 9.29 -11.20 -30.49
CA ALA A 366 10.45 -11.89 -31.06
C ALA A 366 11.35 -12.52 -29.99
N LEU A 367 11.60 -11.78 -28.90
CA LEU A 367 12.36 -12.30 -27.76
C LEU A 367 11.63 -13.42 -27.04
N LEU A 368 10.34 -13.27 -26.76
CA LEU A 368 9.54 -14.30 -26.12
C LEU A 368 9.49 -15.58 -26.99
N ALA A 369 9.33 -15.45 -28.30
CA ALA A 369 9.41 -16.57 -29.23
C ALA A 369 10.78 -17.28 -29.17
N THR A 370 11.86 -16.50 -29.07
CA THR A 370 13.24 -17.00 -28.94
C THR A 370 13.46 -17.77 -27.63
N LEU A 371 13.03 -17.19 -26.50
CA LEU A 371 13.12 -17.80 -25.17
C LEU A 371 12.33 -19.12 -25.12
N LEU A 372 11.13 -19.13 -25.70
CA LEU A 372 10.27 -20.32 -25.78
C LEU A 372 10.72 -21.35 -26.82
N GLY A 373 11.60 -20.98 -27.77
CA GLY A 373 12.02 -21.87 -28.86
C GLY A 373 10.90 -22.17 -29.87
N VAL A 374 10.05 -21.20 -30.19
CA VAL A 374 8.85 -21.39 -31.03
C VAL A 374 8.75 -20.34 -32.15
N HIS A 375 7.76 -20.53 -33.05
CA HIS A 375 7.33 -19.53 -34.03
C HIS A 375 8.39 -19.03 -35.01
N ALA A 376 9.42 -19.82 -35.31
CA ALA A 376 10.50 -19.43 -36.21
C ALA A 376 10.00 -19.04 -37.62
N ASP A 377 8.97 -19.72 -38.14
CA ASP A 377 8.36 -19.38 -39.44
C ASP A 377 7.62 -18.03 -39.40
N LEU A 378 6.85 -17.78 -38.35
CA LEU A 378 6.13 -16.52 -38.16
C LEU A 378 7.10 -15.35 -37.96
N LEU A 379 8.19 -15.58 -37.22
CA LEU A 379 9.23 -14.59 -37.01
C LEU A 379 9.98 -14.27 -38.31
N ASP A 380 10.24 -15.25 -39.17
CA ASP A 380 10.84 -15.04 -40.50
C ASP A 380 9.88 -14.24 -41.40
N GLN A 381 8.59 -14.53 -41.36
CA GLN A 381 7.59 -13.73 -42.05
C GLN A 381 7.55 -12.28 -41.54
N ALA A 382 7.54 -12.09 -40.22
CA ALA A 382 7.54 -10.77 -39.59
C ALA A 382 8.81 -9.98 -39.99
N TYR A 383 9.99 -10.62 -39.95
CA TYR A 383 11.26 -10.03 -40.35
C TYR A 383 11.28 -9.54 -41.80
N ARG A 384 10.69 -10.30 -42.73
CA ARG A 384 10.64 -9.92 -44.14
C ARG A 384 9.73 -8.72 -44.41
N LEU A 385 8.72 -8.53 -43.56
CA LEU A 385 7.74 -7.44 -43.65
C LEU A 385 8.10 -6.22 -42.80
N GLU A 386 9.18 -6.30 -42.01
CA GLU A 386 9.53 -5.25 -41.06
C GLU A 386 10.38 -4.15 -41.70
N ASP A 387 9.86 -2.93 -41.60
CA ASP A 387 10.50 -1.71 -42.10
C ASP A 387 11.29 -0.99 -40.99
N GLN A 388 10.92 -1.18 -39.72
CA GLN A 388 11.56 -0.49 -38.61
C GLN A 388 12.93 -1.13 -38.26
N PRO A 389 14.05 -0.38 -38.31
CA PRO A 389 15.40 -0.95 -38.14
C PRO A 389 15.63 -1.65 -36.80
N SER A 390 15.14 -1.07 -35.68
CA SER A 390 15.34 -1.64 -34.34
C SER A 390 14.62 -2.99 -34.20
N VAL A 391 13.36 -3.07 -34.62
CA VAL A 391 12.56 -4.30 -34.61
C VAL A 391 13.23 -5.36 -35.49
N ARG A 392 13.65 -4.96 -36.70
CA ARG A 392 14.31 -5.84 -37.66
C ARG A 392 15.61 -6.41 -37.13
N THR A 393 16.42 -5.61 -36.41
CA THR A 393 17.63 -6.09 -35.73
C THR A 393 17.32 -7.13 -34.67
N THR A 394 16.35 -6.90 -33.79
CA THR A 394 15.93 -7.88 -32.77
C THR A 394 15.41 -9.16 -33.42
N GLN A 395 14.55 -9.06 -34.43
CA GLN A 395 14.00 -10.22 -35.15
C GLN A 395 15.09 -11.03 -35.86
N ARG A 396 16.10 -10.36 -36.45
CA ARG A 396 17.26 -11.03 -37.05
C ARG A 396 18.07 -11.83 -36.04
N LEU A 397 18.33 -11.25 -34.87
CA LEU A 397 19.06 -11.92 -33.79
C LEU A 397 18.24 -13.09 -33.21
N ALA A 398 16.94 -12.90 -33.04
CA ALA A 398 16.00 -13.92 -32.61
C ALA A 398 15.96 -15.12 -33.58
N LEU A 399 15.90 -14.86 -34.90
CA LEU A 399 15.95 -15.90 -35.93
C LEU A 399 17.27 -16.67 -35.92
N TRP A 400 18.40 -15.97 -35.77
CA TRP A 400 19.70 -16.61 -35.59
C TRP A 400 19.73 -17.50 -34.33
N ALA A 401 19.24 -17.01 -33.19
CA ALA A 401 19.19 -17.77 -31.95
C ALA A 401 18.29 -19.02 -32.04
N LEU A 402 17.31 -19.00 -32.94
CA LEU A 402 16.47 -20.15 -33.30
C LEU A 402 17.08 -21.03 -34.41
N GLY A 403 18.33 -20.79 -34.82
CA GLY A 403 19.05 -21.58 -35.82
C GLY A 403 18.70 -21.25 -37.28
N ARG A 404 18.10 -20.09 -37.55
CA ARG A 404 17.65 -19.65 -38.87
C ARG A 404 18.14 -18.25 -39.24
N PRO A 405 19.46 -18.00 -39.32
CA PRO A 405 19.98 -16.65 -39.54
C PRO A 405 19.46 -16.06 -40.86
N PRO A 406 18.82 -14.87 -40.82
CA PRO A 406 18.30 -14.27 -42.03
C PRO A 406 19.37 -13.42 -42.72
N GLY A 407 19.60 -13.72 -44.00
CA GLY A 407 20.46 -12.96 -44.90
C GLY A 407 21.95 -13.37 -44.92
N PRO A 408 22.74 -12.79 -45.84
CA PRO A 408 24.17 -13.06 -45.97
C PRO A 408 24.99 -12.41 -44.83
N GLY A 409 26.08 -13.08 -44.44
CA GLY A 409 27.02 -12.62 -43.41
C GLY A 409 27.10 -13.54 -42.20
N ASP A 410 28.14 -13.39 -41.38
CA ASP A 410 28.29 -14.14 -40.13
C ASP A 410 27.35 -13.55 -39.06
N PRO A 411 26.33 -14.31 -38.60
CA PRO A 411 25.42 -13.81 -37.57
C PRO A 411 26.11 -13.59 -36.21
N VAL A 412 27.23 -14.27 -35.94
CA VAL A 412 28.02 -14.08 -34.72
C VAL A 412 28.68 -12.71 -34.76
N GLU A 413 29.36 -12.38 -35.86
CA GLU A 413 29.96 -11.06 -36.08
C GLU A 413 28.90 -9.94 -36.00
N PHE A 414 27.71 -10.18 -36.57
CA PHE A 414 26.59 -9.24 -36.46
C PHE A 414 26.15 -9.03 -35.00
N ALA A 415 25.93 -10.10 -34.24
CA ALA A 415 25.54 -10.02 -32.83
C ALA A 415 26.59 -9.27 -32.00
N HIS A 416 27.88 -9.55 -32.22
CA HIS A 416 28.95 -8.81 -31.56
C HIS A 416 28.92 -7.33 -31.92
N ARG A 417 28.70 -6.98 -33.19
CA ARG A 417 28.64 -5.58 -33.62
C ARG A 417 27.49 -4.83 -32.96
N VAL A 418 26.30 -5.44 -32.87
CA VAL A 418 25.14 -4.84 -32.20
C VAL A 418 25.38 -4.70 -30.69
N LEU A 419 26.03 -5.70 -30.07
CA LEU A 419 26.38 -5.64 -28.65
C LEU A 419 27.42 -4.55 -28.32
N HIS A 420 28.23 -4.14 -29.30
CA HIS A 420 29.31 -3.17 -29.16
C HIS A 420 29.03 -1.83 -29.86
N GLU A 421 27.75 -1.47 -30.08
CA GLU A 421 27.40 -0.20 -30.72
C GLU A 421 28.10 1.02 -30.04
N PRO A 422 28.50 2.03 -30.84
CA PRO A 422 29.32 3.15 -30.37
C PRO A 422 28.58 3.94 -29.28
N GLY A 423 29.09 3.85 -28.05
CA GLY A 423 28.48 4.42 -26.85
C GLY A 423 28.56 3.51 -25.63
N GLY A 424 28.85 2.21 -25.82
CA GLY A 424 29.02 1.25 -24.72
C GLY A 424 27.72 0.91 -23.98
N ALA A 425 26.57 1.26 -24.57
CA ALA A 425 25.26 0.92 -24.05
C ALA A 425 25.01 -0.57 -24.22
N PHE A 426 24.65 -1.24 -23.14
CA PHE A 426 24.35 -2.67 -23.12
C PHE A 426 22.89 -2.90 -23.53
N ASP A 427 22.67 -3.71 -24.57
CA ASP A 427 21.33 -4.13 -24.97
C ASP A 427 20.98 -5.54 -24.42
N PRO A 428 20.03 -5.66 -23.47
CA PRO A 428 19.62 -6.95 -22.92
C PRO A 428 18.95 -7.87 -23.94
N ASP A 429 18.35 -7.35 -25.00
CA ASP A 429 17.69 -8.15 -26.04
C ASP A 429 18.72 -8.98 -26.81
N VAL A 430 19.84 -8.34 -27.16
CA VAL A 430 20.97 -8.98 -27.85
C VAL A 430 21.59 -10.06 -26.97
N ALA A 431 21.80 -9.75 -25.68
CA ALA A 431 22.34 -10.70 -24.72
C ALA A 431 21.43 -11.93 -24.57
N ALA A 432 20.11 -11.74 -24.51
CA ALA A 432 19.14 -12.84 -24.46
C ALA A 432 19.24 -13.77 -25.67
N CYS A 433 19.31 -13.20 -26.89
CA CYS A 433 19.48 -13.97 -28.12
C CYS A 433 20.82 -14.72 -28.16
N MET A 434 21.94 -14.07 -27.78
CA MET A 434 23.26 -14.71 -27.75
C MET A 434 23.30 -15.87 -26.75
N LEU A 435 22.80 -15.69 -25.53
CA LEU A 435 22.73 -16.77 -24.54
C LEU A 435 21.87 -17.93 -25.04
N ARG A 436 20.73 -17.64 -25.67
CA ARG A 436 19.86 -18.67 -26.26
C ARG A 436 20.55 -19.45 -27.37
N ALA A 437 21.40 -18.79 -28.15
CA ALA A 437 22.22 -19.38 -29.22
C ALA A 437 23.43 -20.18 -28.68
N GLY A 438 23.60 -20.30 -27.36
CA GLY A 438 24.72 -21.01 -26.74
C GLY A 438 26.04 -20.22 -26.79
N ARG A 439 25.97 -18.88 -26.75
CA ARG A 439 27.13 -17.98 -26.76
C ARG A 439 27.39 -17.42 -25.36
N PRO A 440 28.18 -18.12 -24.52
CA PRO A 440 28.40 -17.73 -23.12
C PRO A 440 29.17 -16.42 -22.96
N GLU A 441 29.83 -15.92 -24.01
CA GLU A 441 30.50 -14.62 -24.01
C GLU A 441 29.57 -13.45 -23.63
N ALA A 442 28.26 -13.56 -23.90
CA ALA A 442 27.28 -12.58 -23.45
C ALA A 442 27.18 -12.47 -21.92
N LEU A 443 27.59 -13.51 -21.17
CA LEU A 443 27.65 -13.47 -19.71
C LEU A 443 28.65 -12.44 -19.20
N ALA A 444 29.72 -12.15 -19.94
CA ALA A 444 30.68 -11.11 -19.55
C ALA A 444 30.00 -9.73 -19.47
N HIS A 445 29.12 -9.43 -20.43
CA HIS A 445 28.39 -8.17 -20.47
C HIS A 445 27.28 -8.09 -19.41
N LEU A 446 26.67 -9.23 -19.05
CA LEU A 446 25.65 -9.31 -18.01
C LEU A 446 26.22 -9.18 -16.60
N THR A 447 27.43 -9.72 -16.37
CA THR A 447 28.05 -9.75 -15.04
C THR A 447 28.95 -8.55 -14.76
N SER A 448 29.41 -7.84 -15.79
CA SER A 448 30.19 -6.62 -15.63
C SER A 448 29.43 -5.56 -14.83
N PRO A 449 30.06 -4.90 -13.85
CA PRO A 449 29.43 -3.85 -13.06
C PRO A 449 28.82 -2.80 -13.97
N PRO A 450 27.51 -2.51 -13.85
CA PRO A 450 26.90 -1.45 -14.63
C PRO A 450 27.53 -0.08 -14.27
N PRO A 451 27.62 0.87 -15.22
CA PRO A 451 27.96 2.23 -14.87
C PRO A 451 26.95 2.78 -13.84
N PRO A 452 27.36 3.66 -12.92
CA PRO A 452 26.54 4.11 -11.79
C PRO A 452 25.28 4.92 -12.16
N ARG A 453 25.04 5.15 -13.45
CA ARG A 453 23.84 5.81 -13.97
C ARG A 453 23.18 4.91 -15.02
N ARG A 454 21.88 4.62 -14.83
CA ARG A 454 20.96 4.09 -15.87
C ARG A 454 21.38 2.76 -16.51
N ALA A 455 21.56 1.72 -15.70
CA ALA A 455 21.75 0.40 -16.24
C ALA A 455 20.52 -0.49 -16.03
N PRO A 456 20.19 -1.37 -16.99
CA PRO A 456 19.04 -2.28 -16.94
C PRO A 456 19.29 -3.44 -15.94
N VAL A 457 19.57 -3.10 -14.68
CA VAL A 457 19.94 -4.02 -13.59
C VAL A 457 18.94 -5.16 -13.46
N GLN A 458 17.65 -4.84 -13.57
CA GLN A 458 16.58 -5.82 -13.43
C GLN A 458 16.55 -6.82 -14.59
N ALA A 459 16.69 -6.37 -15.84
CA ALA A 459 16.75 -7.25 -17.00
C ALA A 459 18.00 -8.15 -16.96
N ARG A 460 19.15 -7.60 -16.57
CA ARG A 460 20.39 -8.38 -16.39
C ARG A 460 20.23 -9.47 -15.34
N ALA A 461 19.66 -9.12 -14.18
CA ALA A 461 19.42 -10.08 -13.10
C ALA A 461 18.48 -11.21 -13.56
N TRP A 462 17.41 -10.90 -14.28
CA TRP A 462 16.48 -11.91 -14.80
C TRP A 462 17.09 -12.80 -15.87
N LEU A 463 17.94 -12.26 -16.76
CA LEU A 463 18.69 -13.07 -17.72
C LEU A 463 19.67 -14.01 -17.02
N LEU A 464 20.39 -13.52 -16.00
CA LEU A 464 21.28 -14.37 -15.21
C LEU A 464 20.51 -15.45 -14.45
N GLU A 465 19.38 -15.11 -13.82
CA GLU A 465 18.51 -16.10 -13.17
C GLU A 465 17.99 -17.16 -14.15
N ARG A 466 17.75 -16.78 -15.41
CA ARG A 466 17.21 -17.68 -16.45
C ARG A 466 18.26 -18.63 -17.04
N PHE A 467 19.48 -18.14 -17.27
CA PHE A 467 20.52 -18.87 -18.01
C PHE A 467 21.63 -19.44 -17.12
N VAL A 468 21.86 -18.87 -15.95
CA VAL A 468 22.87 -19.30 -14.95
C VAL A 468 22.30 -19.19 -13.51
N PRO A 469 21.18 -19.85 -13.20
CA PRO A 469 20.49 -19.72 -11.91
C PRO A 469 21.38 -20.03 -10.68
N GLU A 470 22.35 -20.93 -10.85
CA GLU A 470 23.33 -21.29 -9.84
C GLU A 470 24.22 -20.10 -9.43
N TRP A 471 24.60 -19.24 -10.37
CA TRP A 471 25.41 -18.06 -10.06
C TRP A 471 24.61 -17.00 -9.30
N HIS A 472 23.36 -16.82 -9.69
CA HIS A 472 22.47 -15.88 -9.00
C HIS A 472 22.22 -16.32 -7.56
N THR A 473 22.08 -17.62 -7.32
CA THR A 473 21.95 -18.19 -5.97
C THR A 473 23.24 -17.98 -5.16
N ALA A 474 24.40 -18.24 -5.76
CA ALA A 474 25.71 -18.09 -5.14
C ALA A 474 26.07 -16.64 -4.76
N ALA A 475 25.75 -15.69 -5.64
CA ALA A 475 26.02 -14.27 -5.41
C ALA A 475 25.17 -13.67 -4.27
N GLY A 476 24.10 -14.38 -3.88
CA GLY A 476 23.06 -13.92 -2.96
C GLY A 476 22.08 -12.96 -3.64
N ARG A 477 20.91 -12.74 -3.03
CA ARG A 477 19.97 -11.73 -3.55
C ARG A 477 20.59 -10.33 -3.42
N PRO A 478 20.34 -9.42 -4.38
CA PRO A 478 20.72 -8.03 -4.21
C PRO A 478 20.04 -7.50 -2.93
N ILE A 479 20.85 -7.12 -1.95
CA ILE A 479 20.36 -6.59 -0.67
C ILE A 479 19.90 -5.15 -0.94
N GLY A 480 18.59 -4.96 -0.99
CA GLY A 480 17.88 -3.68 -0.90
C GLY A 480 18.60 -2.40 -1.37
N GLY A 481 18.44 -2.08 -2.65
CA GLY A 481 18.29 -0.70 -3.17
C GLY A 481 19.50 0.24 -3.22
N SER A 482 20.61 -0.01 -2.52
CA SER A 482 21.77 0.87 -2.62
C SER A 482 22.61 0.56 -3.88
N VAL A 483 23.18 1.61 -4.48
CA VAL A 483 24.09 1.48 -5.64
C VAL A 483 25.27 0.56 -5.30
N ASP A 484 25.81 0.66 -4.08
CA ASP A 484 26.91 -0.17 -3.60
C ASP A 484 26.53 -1.66 -3.51
N ALA A 485 25.30 -1.97 -3.06
CA ALA A 485 24.83 -3.35 -2.99
C ALA A 485 24.66 -3.97 -4.38
N VAL A 486 24.17 -3.18 -5.35
CA VAL A 486 24.08 -3.59 -6.76
C VAL A 486 25.48 -3.81 -7.34
N GLN A 487 26.41 -2.88 -7.14
CA GLN A 487 27.79 -3.03 -7.60
C GLN A 487 28.48 -4.25 -7.00
N LEU A 488 28.32 -4.48 -5.70
CA LEU A 488 28.87 -5.65 -5.01
C LEU A 488 28.28 -6.96 -5.55
N HIS A 489 26.97 -6.99 -5.84
CA HIS A 489 26.31 -8.16 -6.41
C HIS A 489 26.86 -8.48 -7.81
N PHE A 490 26.99 -7.48 -8.70
CA PHE A 490 27.60 -7.69 -10.02
C PHE A 490 29.09 -8.06 -9.95
N ALA A 491 29.86 -7.47 -9.02
CA ALA A 491 31.25 -7.85 -8.80
C ALA A 491 31.38 -9.32 -8.38
N ARG A 492 30.47 -9.83 -7.54
CA ARG A 492 30.40 -11.26 -7.20
C ARG A 492 30.08 -12.11 -8.42
N LEU A 493 29.08 -11.72 -9.21
CA LEU A 493 28.71 -12.43 -10.43
C LEU A 493 29.87 -12.49 -11.45
N ASP A 494 30.63 -11.40 -11.60
CA ASP A 494 31.81 -11.38 -12.47
C ASP A 494 32.90 -12.32 -11.93
N ALA A 495 33.14 -12.33 -10.62
CA ALA A 495 34.07 -13.27 -10.01
C ALA A 495 33.65 -14.73 -10.25
N LEU A 496 32.37 -15.06 -10.10
CA LEU A 496 31.84 -16.41 -10.40
C LEU A 496 32.11 -16.78 -11.87
N ARG A 497 31.83 -15.86 -12.80
CA ARG A 497 32.10 -16.04 -14.23
C ARG A 497 33.57 -16.31 -14.51
N VAL A 498 34.49 -15.51 -13.94
CA VAL A 498 35.94 -15.70 -14.12
C VAL A 498 36.35 -17.07 -13.59
N LEU A 499 35.89 -17.47 -12.41
CA LEU A 499 36.19 -18.77 -11.82
C LEU A 499 35.67 -19.93 -12.70
N THR A 500 34.43 -19.86 -13.18
CA THR A 500 33.88 -20.88 -14.09
C THR A 500 34.63 -20.94 -15.42
N SER A 501 35.04 -19.80 -15.98
CA SER A 501 35.86 -19.77 -17.21
C SER A 501 37.22 -20.43 -17.06
N ARG A 502 37.75 -20.47 -15.82
CA ARG A 502 38.98 -21.19 -15.46
C ARG A 502 38.74 -22.66 -15.12
N ARG A 503 37.56 -23.20 -15.43
CA ARG A 503 37.11 -24.56 -15.14
C ARG A 503 37.01 -24.89 -13.65
N TRP A 504 36.75 -23.89 -12.81
CA TRP A 504 36.40 -24.12 -11.41
C TRP A 504 34.89 -24.33 -11.32
N THR A 505 34.46 -25.46 -10.76
CA THR A 505 33.05 -25.77 -10.56
C THR A 505 32.58 -25.23 -9.21
N PHE A 506 31.47 -24.50 -9.21
CA PHE A 506 30.86 -24.02 -7.97
C PHE A 506 29.96 -25.10 -7.37
N ASP A 507 30.28 -25.55 -6.15
CA ASP A 507 29.43 -26.44 -5.37
C ASP A 507 28.46 -25.59 -4.54
N ALA A 508 27.24 -25.43 -5.05
CA ALA A 508 26.20 -24.62 -4.40
C ALA A 508 25.77 -25.16 -3.03
N GLY A 509 25.92 -26.47 -2.78
CA GLY A 509 25.60 -27.07 -1.48
C GLY A 509 26.64 -26.73 -0.41
N MET A 510 27.89 -26.53 -0.81
CA MET A 510 29.02 -26.27 0.08
C MET A 510 29.48 -24.81 0.09
N GLY A 511 29.04 -24.00 -0.87
CA GLY A 511 29.47 -22.61 -1.02
C GLY A 511 30.95 -22.46 -1.39
N VAL A 512 31.55 -23.46 -2.04
CA VAL A 512 32.98 -23.48 -2.40
C VAL A 512 33.19 -23.81 -3.87
N PHE A 513 34.31 -23.36 -4.44
CA PHE A 513 34.74 -23.75 -5.78
C PHE A 513 35.75 -24.91 -5.73
N ARG A 514 35.65 -25.83 -6.68
CA ARG A 514 36.62 -26.92 -6.88
C ARG A 514 37.27 -26.79 -8.25
N GLY A 515 38.60 -26.84 -8.30
CA GLY A 515 39.32 -26.91 -9.57
C GLY A 515 39.14 -28.28 -10.21
N THR A 516 38.94 -28.33 -11.53
CA THR A 516 38.86 -29.61 -12.27
C THR A 516 40.22 -30.25 -12.49
N ASP A 517 41.32 -29.49 -12.42
CA ASP A 517 42.67 -29.99 -12.71
C ASP A 517 43.31 -30.71 -11.51
N ALA A 518 42.80 -30.54 -10.28
CA ALA A 518 43.38 -31.18 -9.08
C ALA A 518 43.18 -32.70 -9.06
N ALA A 519 42.28 -33.26 -9.87
CA ALA A 519 42.08 -34.70 -9.99
C ALA A 519 43.00 -35.35 -11.03
N ALA A 520 43.54 -34.58 -11.99
CA ALA A 520 44.44 -35.14 -13.01
C ALA A 520 45.89 -35.27 -12.50
N ASP A 521 46.32 -34.38 -11.61
CA ASP A 521 47.66 -34.45 -11.02
C ASP A 521 47.73 -35.42 -9.82
N ALA A 522 46.62 -35.66 -9.11
CA ALA A 522 46.60 -36.57 -7.97
C ALA A 522 46.69 -38.06 -8.36
N ASP A 523 46.25 -38.43 -9.57
CA ASP A 523 46.39 -39.79 -10.10
C ASP A 523 47.76 -40.02 -10.78
N ALA A 524 48.48 -38.95 -11.17
CA ALA A 524 49.82 -39.07 -11.77
C ALA A 524 50.92 -39.35 -10.73
N ASP A 525 50.75 -38.89 -9.49
CA ASP A 525 51.70 -39.12 -8.40
C ASP A 525 51.42 -40.43 -7.62
N ALA A 526 50.28 -41.08 -7.83
CA ALA A 526 49.93 -42.34 -7.16
C ALA A 526 50.58 -43.60 -7.80
N ASP A 527 51.01 -43.51 -9.05
CA ASP A 527 51.63 -44.63 -9.80
C ASP A 527 53.18 -44.53 -9.87
N ALA A 528 53.80 -43.51 -9.25
CA ALA A 528 55.25 -43.27 -9.33
C ALA A 528 56.09 -43.91 -8.21
N ASP A 529 55.48 -44.49 -7.17
CA ASP A 529 56.18 -44.91 -5.93
C ASP A 529 56.24 -46.43 -5.66
N THR A 530 56.01 -47.31 -6.64
CA THR A 530 56.06 -48.79 -6.43
C THR A 530 57.19 -49.57 -7.10
N ASP A 531 58.21 -48.95 -7.71
CA ASP A 531 59.34 -49.69 -8.26
C ASP A 531 60.70 -49.04 -7.93
N THR A 532 61.16 -49.15 -6.68
CA THR A 532 62.61 -49.22 -6.40
C THR A 532 62.85 -49.82 -5.01
N ASP A 533 63.23 -51.10 -4.96
CA ASP A 533 64.27 -51.65 -4.07
C ASP A 533 64.31 -53.18 -4.20
N ALA A 534 64.87 -53.63 -5.32
CA ALA A 534 65.52 -54.92 -5.44
C ALA A 534 66.95 -54.67 -5.97
N ASP A 535 67.93 -55.30 -5.32
CA ASP A 535 69.33 -55.48 -5.71
C ASP A 535 70.39 -54.52 -5.12
N ALA A 536 70.89 -54.89 -3.94
CA ALA A 536 72.28 -54.78 -3.44
C ALA A 536 72.27 -55.20 -1.95
N ASP A 537 72.98 -56.18 -1.42
CA ASP A 537 74.35 -56.62 -1.68
C ASP A 537 74.57 -58.08 -1.24
N ALA A 538 75.37 -58.78 -2.03
CA ALA A 538 76.24 -59.85 -1.54
C ALA A 538 77.66 -59.28 -1.40
N ASP A 539 78.23 -59.23 -0.19
CA ASP A 539 79.57 -59.74 0.14
C ASP A 539 79.96 -59.40 1.59
N THR A 540 80.16 -60.40 2.45
CA THR A 540 81.21 -60.53 3.50
C THR A 540 80.82 -61.62 4.50
N GLY A 541 81.48 -62.79 4.38
CA GLY A 541 81.43 -63.88 5.37
C GLY A 541 81.60 -65.26 4.78
#